data_AF-A0AAE3G965-F1
#
_entry.id   AF-A0AAE3G965-F1
#
_cell.length_a   1.000
_cell.length_b   1.000
_cell.length_c   1.000
_cell.angle_alpha   90.00
_cell.angle_beta   90.00
_cell.angle_gamma   90.00
#
_symmetry.space_group_name_H-M   'P 1'
#
loop_
_entity.id
_entity.type
_entity.pdbx_description
1 polymer ?
#
loop_
_entity_poly.entity_id
_entity_poly.type
_entity_poly.pdbx_seq_one_letter_code
_entity_poly.pdbx_strand_id
1 'polypeptide(L)'
;MLGEDIGPKILWSGERLPTDDAFFSSLPTSFVIKANHGSGTNYVVKNKEDVEWDKIVDLANSWLKRDYSALSAEWQYRWIPRRLMIEEHIDPDAQQTPANYKFYCFNGEVQLLLIVEESGDERVVCYFDRECNPLKISKSNATVSAMPTGIRTPDKITFHKMRSIADKLSQGFQFCRVDLYHTDRPYFGEMTFSPNAGVERYSPSYVDGILYRLLEKPCHTQAVAELQALRHASPQRT
;
A
#
# COMPACT_ATOMS: atom_id res chain seq x y z
N MET A 1 1.05 5.40 -20.56
CA MET A 1 1.73 4.18 -20.06
C MET A 1 3.04 4.62 -19.45
N LEU A 2 3.26 4.34 -18.16
CA LEU A 2 4.57 4.52 -17.54
C LEU A 2 5.53 3.55 -18.26
N GLY A 3 6.40 4.08 -19.11
CA GLY A 3 7.40 3.31 -19.85
C GLY A 3 8.58 2.84 -19.00
N GLU A 4 8.40 2.83 -17.68
CA GLU A 4 9.42 2.48 -16.69
C GLU A 4 8.92 1.26 -15.91
N ASP A 5 9.79 0.26 -15.79
CA ASP A 5 9.59 -0.95 -14.99
C ASP A 5 9.60 -0.57 -13.49
N ILE A 6 8.53 0.06 -13.03
CA ILE A 6 8.43 0.63 -11.68
C ILE A 6 8.07 -0.40 -10.62
N GLY A 7 7.65 -1.60 -11.02
CA GLY A 7 7.36 -2.70 -10.09
C GLY A 7 8.54 -3.66 -9.96
N PRO A 8 8.51 -4.55 -8.96
CA PRO A 8 9.40 -5.71 -8.95
C PRO A 8 9.15 -6.56 -10.19
N LYS A 9 10.22 -7.15 -10.73
CA LYS A 9 10.14 -8.05 -11.88
C LYS A 9 9.20 -9.21 -11.58
N ILE A 10 8.20 -9.40 -12.44
CA ILE A 10 7.34 -10.59 -12.41
C ILE A 10 8.13 -11.76 -12.99
N LEU A 11 8.38 -12.76 -12.15
CA LEU A 11 9.09 -13.99 -12.49
C LEU A 11 8.15 -15.03 -13.11
N TRP A 12 6.90 -15.05 -12.65
CA TRP A 12 5.88 -15.95 -13.16
C TRP A 12 4.47 -15.42 -12.84
N SER A 13 3.48 -15.77 -13.66
CA SER A 13 2.07 -15.57 -13.32
C SER A 13 1.20 -16.66 -13.95
N GLY A 14 0.12 -17.03 -13.28
CA GLY A 14 -0.77 -18.08 -13.77
C GLY A 14 -1.99 -18.32 -12.89
N GLU A 15 -2.83 -19.25 -13.31
CA GLU A 15 -4.10 -19.59 -12.64
C GLU A 15 -3.93 -20.70 -11.59
N ARG A 16 -2.74 -21.30 -11.50
CA ARG A 16 -2.37 -22.29 -10.50
C ARG A 16 -0.85 -22.37 -10.40
N LEU A 17 -0.31 -22.47 -9.20
CA LEU A 17 1.13 -22.65 -9.02
C LEU A 17 1.56 -24.02 -9.60
N PRO A 18 2.60 -24.10 -10.45
CA PRO A 18 3.14 -25.37 -10.94
C PRO A 18 3.66 -26.23 -9.79
N THR A 19 3.75 -27.54 -10.04
CA THR A 19 4.15 -28.54 -9.04
C THR A 19 5.33 -29.38 -9.50
N ASP A 20 6.02 -28.98 -10.56
CA ASP A 20 7.19 -29.69 -11.08
C ASP A 20 8.50 -29.11 -10.55
N ASP A 21 9.46 -29.99 -10.25
CA ASP A 21 10.74 -29.63 -9.64
C ASP A 21 11.57 -28.70 -10.54
N ALA A 22 11.40 -28.80 -11.86
CA ALA A 22 12.10 -27.96 -12.82
C ALA A 22 11.67 -26.49 -12.68
N PHE A 23 10.36 -26.24 -12.50
CA PHE A 23 9.84 -24.92 -12.19
C PHE A 23 10.43 -24.37 -10.89
N PHE A 24 10.38 -25.11 -9.78
CA PHE A 24 10.92 -24.62 -8.50
C PHE A 24 12.43 -24.38 -8.55
N SER A 25 13.16 -25.23 -9.26
CA SER A 25 14.61 -25.09 -9.46
C SER A 25 14.96 -23.83 -10.25
N SER A 26 14.08 -23.39 -11.17
CA SER A 26 14.28 -22.19 -11.99
C SER A 26 14.11 -20.87 -11.23
N LEU A 27 13.42 -20.88 -10.08
CA LEU A 27 13.19 -19.69 -9.28
C LEU A 27 14.48 -19.22 -8.56
N PRO A 28 14.64 -17.90 -8.34
CA PRO A 28 15.76 -17.39 -7.54
C PRO A 28 15.66 -17.87 -6.08
N THR A 29 16.74 -17.69 -5.32
CA THR A 29 16.79 -18.07 -3.90
C THR A 29 15.69 -17.43 -3.06
N SER A 30 15.29 -16.19 -3.38
CA SER A 30 14.22 -15.48 -2.69
C SER A 30 13.26 -14.78 -3.66
N PHE A 31 11.98 -14.76 -3.32
CA PHE A 31 10.90 -14.18 -4.12
C PHE A 31 9.62 -14.03 -3.28
N VAL A 32 8.61 -13.35 -3.82
CA VAL A 32 7.31 -13.17 -3.18
C VAL A 32 6.21 -13.78 -4.05
N ILE A 33 5.38 -14.63 -3.45
CA ILE A 33 4.17 -15.17 -4.10
C ILE A 33 2.99 -14.32 -3.67
N LYS A 34 2.14 -13.89 -4.61
CA LYS A 34 0.94 -13.09 -4.32
C LYS A 34 -0.27 -13.59 -5.11
N ALA A 35 -1.46 -13.44 -4.55
CA ALA A 35 -2.70 -13.45 -5.31
C ALA A 35 -3.16 -12.02 -5.62
N ASN A 36 -3.76 -11.81 -6.79
CA ASN A 36 -4.16 -10.50 -7.29
C ASN A 36 -5.58 -10.03 -6.88
N HIS A 37 -6.33 -10.83 -6.10
CA HIS A 37 -7.78 -10.66 -5.91
C HIS A 37 -8.20 -10.62 -4.43
N GLY A 38 -7.36 -10.05 -3.58
CA GLY A 38 -7.69 -9.85 -2.17
C GLY A 38 -6.54 -9.23 -1.38
N SER A 39 -6.61 -9.36 -0.05
CA SER A 39 -5.58 -8.88 0.87
C SER A 39 -5.19 -9.98 1.86
N GLY A 40 -3.94 -9.90 2.34
CA GLY A 40 -3.31 -10.95 3.15
C GLY A 40 -2.94 -12.21 2.36
N THR A 41 -2.93 -12.14 1.04
CA THR A 41 -2.61 -13.26 0.14
C THR A 41 -1.23 -13.06 -0.49
N ASN A 42 -0.22 -12.93 0.38
CA ASN A 42 1.18 -12.85 -0.01
C ASN A 42 2.01 -13.77 0.88
N TYR A 43 3.10 -14.32 0.34
CA TYR A 43 4.05 -15.16 1.06
C TYR A 43 5.46 -14.87 0.57
N VAL A 44 6.34 -14.51 1.50
CA VAL A 44 7.75 -14.19 1.22
C VAL A 44 8.60 -15.44 1.41
N VAL A 45 9.23 -15.89 0.33
CA VAL A 45 10.25 -16.94 0.37
C VAL A 45 11.61 -16.26 0.51
N LYS A 46 12.25 -16.41 1.68
CA LYS A 46 13.59 -15.84 1.94
C LYS A 46 14.71 -16.75 1.44
N ASN A 47 14.49 -18.06 1.49
CA ASN A 47 15.40 -19.07 0.97
C ASN A 47 14.57 -20.24 0.46
N LYS A 48 14.63 -20.51 -0.84
CA LYS A 48 13.85 -21.58 -1.49
C LYS A 48 14.25 -22.99 -1.03
N GLU A 49 15.45 -23.15 -0.49
CA GLU A 49 15.93 -24.45 0.01
C GLU A 49 15.30 -24.82 1.36
N ASP A 50 14.75 -23.85 2.10
CA ASP A 50 14.12 -24.06 3.42
C ASP A 50 12.60 -24.26 3.33
N VAL A 51 12.08 -24.47 2.11
CA VAL A 51 10.65 -24.45 1.81
C VAL A 51 10.08 -25.86 1.67
N GLU A 52 8.94 -26.09 2.33
CA GLU A 52 8.07 -27.23 2.03
C GLU A 52 7.10 -26.86 0.88
N TRP A 53 7.47 -27.20 -0.36
CA TRP A 53 6.76 -26.76 -1.56
C TRP A 53 5.28 -27.17 -1.60
N ASP A 54 4.95 -28.39 -1.15
CA ASP A 54 3.56 -28.86 -1.09
C ASP A 54 2.69 -27.92 -0.24
N LYS A 55 3.19 -27.45 0.91
CA LYS A 55 2.47 -26.50 1.78
C LYS A 55 2.30 -25.15 1.11
N ILE A 56 3.31 -24.65 0.40
CA ILE A 56 3.22 -23.37 -0.32
C ILE A 56 2.24 -23.46 -1.48
N VAL A 57 2.28 -24.55 -2.26
CA VAL A 57 1.36 -24.81 -3.36
C VAL A 57 -0.08 -24.85 -2.85
N ASP A 58 -0.34 -25.58 -1.77
CA ASP A 58 -1.66 -25.66 -1.16
C ASP A 58 -2.13 -24.31 -0.61
N LEU A 59 -1.26 -23.59 0.10
CA LEU A 59 -1.55 -22.25 0.60
C LEU A 59 -1.91 -21.29 -0.54
N ALA A 60 -1.05 -21.18 -1.55
CA ALA A 60 -1.24 -20.24 -2.66
C ALA A 60 -2.50 -20.58 -3.47
N ASN A 61 -2.72 -21.86 -3.77
CA ASN A 61 -3.92 -22.29 -4.50
C ASN A 61 -5.20 -22.17 -3.66
N SER A 62 -5.10 -22.21 -2.31
CA SER A 62 -6.25 -21.94 -1.44
C SER A 62 -6.73 -20.49 -1.55
N TRP A 63 -5.82 -19.53 -1.78
CA TRP A 63 -6.18 -18.13 -1.97
C TRP A 63 -7.13 -17.95 -3.14
N LEU A 64 -6.88 -18.64 -4.26
CA LEU A 64 -7.72 -18.59 -5.47
C LEU A 64 -9.17 -19.08 -5.25
N LYS A 65 -9.42 -19.86 -4.20
CA LYS A 65 -10.76 -20.36 -3.88
C LYS A 65 -11.58 -19.34 -3.09
N ARG A 66 -10.92 -18.38 -2.43
CA ARG A 66 -11.55 -17.39 -1.55
C ARG A 66 -12.23 -16.28 -2.35
N ASP A 67 -13.51 -16.03 -2.09
CA ASP A 67 -14.17 -14.82 -2.57
C ASP A 67 -13.90 -13.68 -1.57
N TYR A 68 -12.80 -12.95 -1.78
CA TYR A 68 -12.43 -11.84 -0.89
C TYR A 68 -13.49 -10.73 -0.90
N SER A 69 -14.15 -10.50 -2.05
CA SER A 69 -15.17 -9.46 -2.20
C SER A 69 -16.36 -9.64 -1.24
N ALA A 70 -16.77 -10.89 -1.03
CA ALA A 70 -17.84 -11.23 -0.10
C ALA A 70 -17.40 -11.11 1.37
N LEU A 71 -16.12 -11.34 1.66
CA LEU A 71 -15.59 -11.35 3.02
C LEU A 71 -15.32 -9.95 3.57
N SER A 72 -14.83 -9.03 2.73
CA SER A 72 -14.49 -7.67 3.14
C SER A 72 -15.46 -6.60 2.63
N ALA A 73 -16.50 -6.98 1.89
CA ALA A 73 -17.38 -6.05 1.17
C ALA A 73 -16.63 -5.15 0.17
N GLU A 74 -15.51 -5.62 -0.38
CA GLU A 74 -14.72 -4.95 -1.41
C GLU A 74 -15.04 -5.52 -2.79
N TRP A 75 -16.14 -5.03 -3.37
CA TRP A 75 -16.80 -5.64 -4.53
C TRP A 75 -15.93 -5.60 -5.78
N GLN A 76 -14.97 -4.67 -5.86
CA GLN A 76 -14.05 -4.57 -6.98
C GLN A 76 -13.21 -5.83 -7.18
N TYR A 77 -12.92 -6.60 -6.13
CA TYR A 77 -12.17 -7.86 -6.27
C TYR A 77 -12.98 -8.97 -6.95
N ARG A 78 -14.31 -8.88 -6.96
CA ARG A 78 -15.20 -9.93 -7.48
C ARG A 78 -14.92 -10.27 -8.93
N TRP A 79 -14.59 -9.26 -9.72
CA TRP A 79 -14.51 -9.34 -11.17
C TRP A 79 -13.07 -9.50 -11.67
N ILE A 80 -12.09 -9.50 -10.76
CA ILE A 80 -10.69 -9.71 -11.12
C ILE A 80 -10.49 -11.19 -11.42
N PRO A 81 -9.99 -11.57 -12.62
CA PRO A 81 -9.58 -12.94 -12.89
C PRO A 81 -8.53 -13.37 -11.88
N ARG A 82 -8.86 -14.40 -11.09
CA ARG A 82 -8.04 -14.84 -9.97
C ARG A 82 -6.75 -15.46 -10.49
N ARG A 83 -5.62 -14.86 -10.15
CA ARG A 83 -4.29 -15.31 -10.55
C ARG A 83 -3.31 -15.24 -9.40
N LEU A 84 -2.31 -16.10 -9.50
CA LEU A 84 -1.09 -16.05 -8.72
C LEU A 84 0.00 -15.36 -9.54
N MET A 85 0.88 -14.67 -8.85
CA MET A 85 2.11 -14.12 -9.40
C MET A 85 3.27 -14.43 -8.46
N ILE A 86 4.44 -14.61 -9.04
CA ILE A 86 5.72 -14.60 -8.35
C ILE A 86 6.46 -13.37 -8.83
N GLU A 87 6.86 -12.51 -7.90
CA GLU A 87 7.70 -11.36 -8.16
C GLU A 87 9.05 -11.52 -7.46
N GLU A 88 10.06 -10.81 -7.95
CA GLU A 88 11.36 -10.76 -7.27
C GLU A 88 11.22 -10.19 -5.85
N HIS A 89 12.07 -10.65 -4.94
CA HIS A 89 12.15 -10.09 -3.61
C HIS A 89 12.95 -8.78 -3.67
N ILE A 90 12.34 -7.68 -3.25
CA ILE A 90 13.01 -6.37 -3.18
C ILE A 90 14.04 -6.41 -2.04
N ASP A 91 15.29 -6.06 -2.36
CA ASP A 91 16.41 -5.95 -1.42
C ASP A 91 16.54 -7.15 -0.44
N PRO A 92 16.72 -8.38 -0.95
CA PRO A 92 16.66 -9.59 -0.12
C PRO A 92 17.78 -9.68 0.92
N ASP A 93 18.89 -8.98 0.70
CA ASP A 93 20.05 -8.92 1.60
C ASP A 93 19.95 -7.78 2.63
N ALA A 94 18.90 -6.94 2.57
CA ALA A 94 18.72 -5.88 3.53
C ALA A 94 18.36 -6.44 4.91
N GLN A 95 18.87 -5.80 5.97
CA GLN A 95 18.57 -6.19 7.35
C GLN A 95 17.09 -5.96 7.72
N GLN A 96 16.39 -5.10 6.98
CA GLN A 96 15.00 -4.72 7.23
C GLN A 96 14.25 -4.65 5.90
N THR A 97 12.98 -5.08 5.91
CA THR A 97 12.08 -4.90 4.78
C THR A 97 11.97 -3.41 4.45
N PRO A 98 12.03 -3.02 3.15
CA PRO A 98 11.86 -1.63 2.75
C PRO A 98 10.57 -1.02 3.31
N ALA A 99 10.66 0.22 3.78
CA ALA A 99 9.49 0.94 4.30
C ALA A 99 8.45 1.13 3.18
N ASN A 100 7.18 0.85 3.50
CA ASN A 100 6.06 0.96 2.55
C ASN A 100 5.26 2.24 2.83
N TYR A 101 5.27 3.16 1.86
CA TYR A 101 4.60 4.45 1.92
C TYR A 101 3.31 4.40 1.13
N LYS A 102 2.20 4.82 1.75
CA LYS A 102 0.86 4.71 1.16
C LYS A 102 0.34 6.08 0.76
N PHE A 103 0.37 6.37 -0.53
CA PHE A 103 -0.01 7.66 -1.10
C PHE A 103 -1.49 7.65 -1.49
N TYR A 104 -2.29 8.43 -0.78
CA TYR A 104 -3.72 8.62 -1.07
C TYR A 104 -3.84 9.71 -2.13
N CYS A 105 -4.20 9.27 -3.33
CA CYS A 105 -4.34 10.11 -4.50
C CYS A 105 -5.83 10.39 -4.77
N PHE A 106 -6.13 11.64 -5.05
CA PHE A 106 -7.47 12.13 -5.38
C PHE A 106 -7.38 12.79 -6.75
N ASN A 107 -8.19 12.31 -7.70
CA ASN A 107 -8.21 12.82 -9.08
C ASN A 107 -6.81 12.87 -9.73
N GLY A 108 -5.99 11.83 -9.53
CA GLY A 108 -4.63 11.75 -10.07
C GLY A 108 -3.55 12.52 -9.30
N GLU A 109 -3.88 13.11 -8.15
CA GLU A 109 -2.92 13.88 -7.34
C GLU A 109 -2.82 13.36 -5.91
N VAL A 110 -1.60 13.15 -5.42
CA VAL A 110 -1.34 12.89 -4.00
C VAL A 110 -1.78 14.09 -3.17
N GLN A 111 -2.63 13.83 -2.18
CA GLN A 111 -3.05 14.81 -1.17
C GLN A 111 -2.67 14.39 0.24
N LEU A 112 -2.61 13.08 0.49
CA LEU A 112 -2.36 12.51 1.81
C LEU A 112 -1.35 11.36 1.68
N LEU A 113 -0.41 11.28 2.60
CA LEU A 113 0.52 10.18 2.76
C LEU A 113 0.25 9.51 4.10
N LEU A 114 0.23 8.18 4.12
CA LEU A 114 0.16 7.37 5.32
C LEU A 114 1.48 6.59 5.48
N ILE A 115 2.11 6.77 6.63
CA ILE A 115 3.28 6.00 7.08
C ILE A 115 2.82 5.10 8.22
N VAL A 116 3.14 3.81 8.10
CA VAL A 116 2.93 2.84 9.17
C VAL A 116 4.29 2.31 9.58
N GLU A 117 4.66 2.52 10.85
CA GLU A 117 5.85 1.93 11.44
C GLU A 117 5.43 0.82 12.41
N GLU A 118 6.12 -0.31 12.32
CA GLU A 118 5.94 -1.45 13.21
C GLU A 118 7.25 -1.68 13.95
N SER A 119 7.19 -1.67 15.28
CA SER A 119 8.34 -1.89 16.17
C SER A 119 7.92 -2.84 17.30
N GLY A 120 8.29 -4.11 17.18
CA GLY A 120 7.81 -5.15 18.09
C GLY A 120 6.28 -5.29 17.98
N ASP A 121 5.58 -5.19 19.11
CA ASP A 121 4.11 -5.25 19.17
C ASP A 121 3.43 -3.88 18.94
N GLU A 122 4.21 -2.81 18.84
CA GLU A 122 3.67 -1.46 18.64
C GLU A 122 3.53 -1.13 17.15
N ARG A 123 2.33 -0.68 16.77
CA ARG A 123 2.03 -0.17 15.44
C ARG A 123 1.67 1.29 15.50
N VAL A 124 2.49 2.10 14.85
CA VAL A 124 2.35 3.54 14.78
C VAL A 124 1.86 3.95 13.40
N VAL A 125 0.80 4.75 13.34
CA VAL A 125 0.14 5.18 12.10
C VAL A 125 0.14 6.70 12.07
N CYS A 126 0.75 7.29 11.04
CA CYS A 126 0.84 8.74 10.90
C CYS A 126 0.51 9.21 9.51
N TYR A 127 -0.19 10.34 9.47
CA TYR A 127 -0.65 10.98 8.25
C TYR A 127 0.18 12.23 7.98
N PHE A 128 0.47 12.46 6.71
CA PHE A 128 1.24 13.59 6.22
C PHE A 128 0.53 14.18 5.01
N ASP A 129 0.71 15.46 4.74
CA ASP A 129 0.25 16.03 3.48
C ASP A 129 1.18 15.69 2.31
N ARG A 130 0.83 16.19 1.12
CA ARG A 130 1.59 15.97 -0.11
C ARG A 130 3.04 16.51 -0.12
N GLU A 131 3.40 17.36 0.84
CA GLU A 131 4.75 17.90 1.01
C GLU A 131 5.46 17.24 2.21
N CYS A 132 4.96 16.09 2.67
CA CYS A 132 5.50 15.28 3.77
C CYS A 132 5.52 16.03 5.12
N ASN A 133 4.60 16.98 5.34
CA ASN A 133 4.42 17.57 6.67
C ASN A 133 3.39 16.79 7.46
N PRO A 134 3.64 16.51 8.75
CA PRO A 134 2.73 15.72 9.57
C PRO A 134 1.39 16.42 9.78
N LEU A 135 0.32 15.65 9.73
CA LEU A 135 -1.05 16.09 9.97
C LEU A 135 -1.57 15.50 11.28
N LYS A 136 -2.32 16.29 12.04
CA LYS A 136 -2.95 15.84 13.28
C LYS A 136 -4.27 15.12 12.97
N ILE A 137 -4.12 13.96 12.34
CA ILE A 137 -5.19 13.04 11.97
C ILE A 137 -4.89 11.69 12.63
N SER A 138 -5.91 11.05 13.19
CA SER A 138 -5.83 9.65 13.64
C SER A 138 -7.03 8.86 13.11
N LYS A 139 -6.98 7.52 13.26
CA LYS A 139 -8.17 6.69 13.09
C LYS A 139 -9.12 6.89 14.27
N SER A 140 -10.43 6.84 14.04
CA SER A 140 -11.42 6.97 15.12
C SER A 140 -11.10 5.97 16.25
N ASN A 141 -11.06 6.47 17.49
CA ASN A 141 -10.69 5.77 18.75
C ASN A 141 -9.19 5.70 19.09
N ALA A 142 -8.28 6.16 18.23
CA ALA A 142 -6.91 6.43 18.66
C ALA A 142 -6.83 7.86 19.21
N THR A 143 -6.46 8.00 20.49
CA THR A 143 -6.04 9.29 21.04
C THR A 143 -4.99 9.86 20.09
N VAL A 144 -5.18 11.10 19.64
CA VAL A 144 -4.12 11.83 18.92
C VAL A 144 -3.01 12.04 19.94
N SER A 145 -2.13 11.06 20.09
CA SER A 145 -0.88 11.23 20.83
C SER A 145 -0.06 12.28 20.10
N ALA A 146 0.87 12.92 20.81
CA ALA A 146 1.89 13.70 20.14
C ALA A 146 2.49 12.86 19.01
N MET A 147 2.69 13.48 17.83
CA MET A 147 3.31 12.80 16.69
C MET A 147 4.52 12.02 17.20
N PRO A 148 4.56 10.68 17.00
CA PRO A 148 5.63 9.84 17.46
C PRO A 148 6.97 10.45 17.07
N THR A 149 7.84 10.63 18.06
CA THR A 149 9.20 11.11 17.80
C THR A 149 9.96 9.99 17.10
N GLY A 150 10.54 10.28 15.93
CA GLY A 150 11.43 9.34 15.25
C GLY A 150 10.86 8.60 14.03
N ILE A 151 9.67 9.00 13.53
CA ILE A 151 9.14 8.43 12.28
C ILE A 151 10.13 8.66 11.13
N ARG A 152 10.51 7.57 10.47
CA ARG A 152 11.37 7.56 9.30
C ARG A 152 10.57 8.07 8.11
N THR A 153 10.88 9.31 7.73
CA THR A 153 10.43 9.90 6.47
C THR A 153 11.51 9.68 5.39
N PRO A 154 11.12 9.54 4.13
CA PRO A 154 12.08 9.41 3.04
C PRO A 154 12.81 10.74 2.85
N ASP A 155 14.03 10.70 2.31
CA ASP A 155 14.71 11.94 1.94
C ASP A 155 13.90 12.70 0.88
N LYS A 156 14.12 14.01 0.76
CA LYS A 156 13.30 14.86 -0.13
C LYS A 156 13.34 14.43 -1.59
N ILE A 157 14.49 13.95 -2.08
CA ILE A 157 14.66 13.57 -3.48
C ILE A 157 13.84 12.31 -3.76
N THR A 158 14.01 11.29 -2.92
CA THR A 158 13.27 10.03 -3.06
C THR A 158 11.78 10.23 -2.81
N PHE A 159 11.39 11.06 -1.83
CA PHE A 159 9.99 11.45 -1.61
C PHE A 159 9.35 12.05 -2.86
N HIS A 160 9.99 13.05 -3.48
CA HIS A 160 9.44 13.68 -4.69
C HIS A 160 9.33 12.71 -5.86
N LYS A 161 10.29 11.77 -5.99
CA LYS A 161 10.23 10.70 -6.99
C LYS A 161 9.05 9.76 -6.74
N MET A 162 8.88 9.28 -5.51
CA MET A 162 7.75 8.43 -5.10
C MET A 162 6.41 9.13 -5.33
N ARG A 163 6.29 10.40 -4.93
CA ARG A 163 5.09 11.19 -5.17
C ARG A 163 4.78 11.33 -6.66
N SER A 164 5.79 11.61 -7.48
CA SER A 164 5.63 11.70 -8.94
C SER A 164 5.14 10.38 -9.56
N ILE A 165 5.64 9.24 -9.07
CA ILE A 165 5.19 7.92 -9.49
C ILE A 165 3.71 7.71 -9.10
N ALA A 166 3.34 8.05 -7.86
CA ALA A 166 1.97 7.93 -7.37
C ALA A 166 0.98 8.84 -8.13
N ASP A 167 1.35 10.10 -8.41
CA ASP A 167 0.57 11.02 -9.24
C ASP A 167 0.32 10.43 -10.64
N LYS A 168 1.36 9.85 -11.27
CA LYS A 168 1.24 9.23 -12.61
C LYS A 168 0.39 7.97 -12.60
N LEU A 169 0.55 7.10 -11.59
CA LEU A 169 -0.20 5.84 -11.47
C LEU A 169 -1.68 6.07 -11.20
N SER A 170 -2.01 7.13 -10.45
CA SER A 170 -3.38 7.44 -10.07
C SER A 170 -4.18 8.21 -11.12
N GLN A 171 -3.55 8.61 -12.24
CA GLN A 171 -4.25 9.33 -13.31
C GLN A 171 -5.46 8.55 -13.83
N GLY A 172 -6.58 9.26 -14.01
CA GLY A 172 -7.84 8.69 -14.47
C GLY A 172 -8.72 8.08 -13.36
N PHE A 173 -8.25 8.03 -12.11
CA PHE A 173 -9.04 7.57 -10.97
C PHE A 173 -9.44 8.75 -10.06
N GLN A 174 -10.71 8.78 -9.64
CA GLN A 174 -11.17 9.75 -8.65
C GLN A 174 -10.47 9.54 -7.30
N PHE A 175 -10.21 8.28 -6.96
CA PHE A 175 -9.42 7.90 -5.80
C PHE A 175 -8.57 6.68 -6.10
N CYS A 176 -7.33 6.72 -5.64
CA CYS A 176 -6.47 5.55 -5.60
C CYS A 176 -5.43 5.71 -4.50
N ARG A 177 -5.29 4.71 -3.63
CA ARG A 177 -4.13 4.61 -2.76
C ARG A 177 -3.03 3.85 -3.50
N VAL A 178 -1.88 4.47 -3.68
CA VAL A 178 -0.70 3.87 -4.31
C VAL A 178 0.34 3.58 -3.25
N ASP A 179 0.73 2.32 -3.13
CA ASP A 179 1.72 1.88 -2.15
C ASP A 179 3.08 1.73 -2.85
N LEU A 180 4.10 2.39 -2.32
CA LEU A 180 5.46 2.36 -2.86
C LEU A 180 6.46 1.96 -1.78
N TYR A 181 7.36 1.04 -2.11
CA TYR A 181 8.50 0.69 -1.28
C TYR A 181 9.61 1.74 -1.43
N HIS A 182 10.16 2.17 -0.31
CA HIS A 182 11.25 3.15 -0.25
C HIS A 182 12.61 2.46 -0.29
N THR A 183 13.26 2.63 -1.44
CA THR A 183 14.63 2.18 -1.75
C THR A 183 15.26 3.25 -2.66
N ASP A 184 16.53 3.09 -3.05
CA ASP A 184 17.19 3.99 -4.02
C ASP A 184 16.42 4.09 -5.36
N ARG A 185 15.71 3.01 -5.72
CA ARG A 185 14.79 2.94 -6.85
C ARG A 185 13.40 2.51 -6.33
N PRO A 186 12.51 3.46 -6.02
CA PRO A 186 11.21 3.11 -5.46
C PRO A 186 10.45 2.11 -6.31
N TYR A 187 9.90 1.09 -5.64
CA TYR A 187 9.14 0.02 -6.29
C TYR A 187 7.65 0.16 -6.00
N PHE A 188 6.84 -0.05 -7.03
CA PHE A 188 5.40 -0.18 -6.94
C PHE A 188 5.01 -1.45 -6.20
N GLY A 189 4.22 -1.31 -5.14
CA GLY A 189 3.69 -2.43 -4.38
C GLY A 189 2.26 -2.79 -4.80
N GLU A 190 1.31 -1.87 -4.60
CA GLU A 190 -0.10 -2.10 -4.94
C GLU A 190 -0.87 -0.80 -5.20
N MET A 191 -2.01 -0.93 -5.89
CA MET A 191 -3.05 0.09 -5.99
C MET A 191 -4.29 -0.41 -5.24
N THR A 192 -4.80 0.40 -4.32
CA THR A 192 -6.01 0.09 -3.53
C THR A 192 -7.07 1.16 -3.75
N PHE A 193 -8.26 0.75 -4.20
CA PHE A 193 -9.37 1.66 -4.52
C PHE A 193 -10.36 1.88 -3.36
N SER A 194 -10.40 0.97 -2.39
CA SER A 194 -11.26 1.09 -1.20
C SER A 194 -10.52 0.62 0.06
N PRO A 195 -9.48 1.35 0.52
CA PRO A 195 -8.72 0.95 1.70
C PRO A 195 -9.64 0.76 2.89
N ASN A 196 -9.44 -0.34 3.62
CA ASN A 196 -10.31 -0.77 4.74
C ASN A 196 -11.79 -0.83 4.35
N ALA A 197 -12.10 -1.32 3.14
CA ALA A 197 -13.45 -1.38 2.59
C ALA A 197 -14.21 -0.04 2.52
N GLY A 198 -13.50 1.09 2.61
CA GLY A 198 -14.11 2.42 2.64
C GLY A 198 -14.88 2.74 3.92
N VAL A 199 -14.69 1.98 5.01
CA VAL A 199 -15.38 2.21 6.29
C VAL A 199 -14.50 2.84 7.38
N GLU A 200 -13.24 3.14 7.05
CA GLU A 200 -12.34 3.87 7.95
C GLU A 200 -12.92 5.25 8.29
N ARG A 201 -12.85 5.63 9.57
CA ARG A 201 -13.26 6.95 10.03
C ARG A 201 -12.07 7.71 10.59
N TYR A 202 -12.03 9.01 10.33
CA TYR A 202 -10.94 9.85 10.78
C TYR A 202 -11.30 10.65 12.03
N SER A 203 -10.29 10.96 12.82
CA SER A 203 -10.35 11.96 13.89
C SER A 203 -9.38 13.09 13.54
N PRO A 204 -9.84 14.35 13.54
CA PRO A 204 -11.21 14.78 13.82
C PRO A 204 -12.18 14.40 12.68
N SER A 205 -13.46 14.22 13.01
CA SER A 205 -14.48 13.67 12.08
C SER A 205 -14.76 14.52 10.85
N TYR A 206 -14.44 15.82 10.87
CA TYR A 206 -14.60 16.68 9.70
C TYR A 206 -13.59 16.37 8.57
N VAL A 207 -12.54 15.58 8.85
CA VAL A 207 -11.59 15.12 7.84
C VAL A 207 -12.30 14.31 6.76
N ASP A 208 -13.28 13.47 7.11
CA ASP A 208 -14.09 12.72 6.15
C ASP A 208 -14.75 13.65 5.11
N GLY A 209 -15.26 14.80 5.55
CA GLY A 209 -15.85 15.80 4.66
C GLY A 209 -14.83 16.50 3.76
N ILE A 210 -13.60 16.73 4.24
CA ILE A 210 -12.51 17.27 3.42
C ILE A 210 -12.13 16.27 2.32
N LEU A 211 -11.93 15.00 2.69
CA LEU A 211 -11.56 13.95 1.74
C LEU A 211 -12.66 13.72 0.71
N TYR A 212 -13.94 13.76 1.11
CA TYR A 212 -15.06 13.68 0.17
C TYR A 212 -15.03 14.79 -0.88
N ARG A 213 -14.79 16.05 -0.49
CA ARG A 213 -14.68 17.17 -1.44
C ARG A 213 -13.51 17.02 -2.41
N LEU A 214 -12.40 16.39 -1.98
CA LEU A 214 -11.29 16.06 -2.87
C LEU A 214 -11.66 14.99 -3.91
N LEU A 215 -12.61 14.09 -3.61
CA LEU A 215 -13.14 13.10 -4.56
C LEU A 215 -14.01 13.75 -5.63
N GLU A 216 -14.90 14.67 -5.23
CA GLU A 216 -15.92 15.23 -6.11
C GLU A 216 -15.34 16.04 -7.28
N LYS A 217 -14.22 16.74 -7.06
CA LYS A 217 -13.64 17.64 -8.06
C LYS A 217 -12.12 17.58 -8.08
N PRO A 218 -11.49 17.51 -9.27
CA PRO A 218 -10.07 17.76 -9.42
C PRO A 218 -9.69 19.13 -8.84
N CYS A 219 -8.49 19.23 -8.26
CA CYS A 219 -7.90 20.48 -7.79
C CYS A 219 -8.80 21.33 -6.86
N HIS A 220 -9.55 20.71 -5.94
CA HIS A 220 -10.41 21.41 -4.98
C HIS A 220 -9.59 22.22 -3.96
N THR A 221 -9.12 23.42 -4.34
CA THR A 221 -8.13 24.22 -3.61
C THR A 221 -8.48 24.47 -2.14
N GLN A 222 -9.76 24.73 -1.84
CA GLN A 222 -10.21 24.91 -0.46
C GLN A 222 -10.02 23.64 0.39
N ALA A 223 -10.37 22.46 -0.12
CA ALA A 223 -10.23 21.21 0.61
C ALA A 223 -8.76 20.85 0.82
N VAL A 224 -7.89 21.16 -0.16
CA VAL A 224 -6.43 21.03 -0.01
C VAL A 224 -5.92 21.94 1.11
N ALA A 225 -6.34 23.20 1.14
CA ALA A 225 -5.94 24.15 2.17
C ALA A 225 -6.44 23.74 3.57
N GLU A 226 -7.67 23.26 3.68
CA GLU A 226 -8.25 22.73 4.91
C GLU A 226 -7.48 21.49 5.42
N LEU A 227 -7.12 20.57 4.51
CA LEU A 227 -6.29 19.41 4.84
C LEU A 227 -4.91 19.84 5.38
N GLN A 228 -4.27 20.82 4.73
CA GLN A 228 -2.97 21.35 5.17
C GLN A 228 -3.06 22.12 6.50
N ALA A 229 -4.20 22.75 6.80
CA ALA A 229 -4.40 23.44 8.07
C ALA A 229 -4.39 22.49 9.28
N LEU A 230 -4.63 21.18 9.07
CA LEU A 230 -4.57 20.16 10.12
C LEU A 230 -3.17 19.98 10.73
N ARG A 231 -2.11 20.53 10.12
CA ARG A 231 -0.79 20.66 10.76
C ARG A 231 -0.87 21.37 12.11
N HIS A 232 -1.75 22.35 12.22
CA HIS A 232 -1.86 23.25 13.37
C HIS A 232 -3.10 23.00 14.22
N ALA A 233 -3.96 22.05 13.86
CA ALA A 233 -5.18 21.75 14.61
C ALA A 233 -4.89 21.45 16.09
N SER A 234 -5.68 21.97 17.02
CA SER A 234 -5.59 21.54 18.42
C SER A 234 -6.21 20.15 18.56
N PRO A 235 -5.67 19.24 19.39
CA PRO A 235 -6.34 17.98 19.69
C PRO A 235 -7.72 18.31 20.28
N GLN A 236 -8.79 17.94 19.57
CA GLN A 236 -10.13 18.07 20.13
C GLN A 236 -10.28 17.01 21.22
N ARG A 237 -10.52 17.44 22.46
CA ARG A 237 -10.95 16.55 23.54
C ARG A 237 -12.35 16.08 23.18
N THR A 238 -12.50 14.79 22.91
CA THR A 238 -13.80 14.11 22.90
C THR A 238 -14.36 14.06 24.31
#